data_AF-A0A1E7FTI5-F1
#
_entry.id   AF-A0A1E7FTI5-F1
#
_cell.length_a   1.000
_cell.length_b   1.000
_cell.length_c   1.000
_cell.angle_alpha   90.00
_cell.angle_beta   90.00
_cell.angle_gamma   90.00
#
_symmetry.space_group_name_H-M   'P 1'
#
loop_
_entity.id
_entity.type
_entity.pdbx_description
1 polymer ?
#
loop_
_entity_poly.entity_id
_entity_poly.type
_entity_poly.pdbx_seq_one_letter_code
_entity_poly.pdbx_strand_id
1 'polypeptide(L)'
;MPFPHLLLNMFIFLWLSSPLLLLLGNNNNALIVVLAFNNRLIISRRNDDNNNNQFLPPSSPTIISHNHDEHYDGRSSSGSSSRYSSSYSYSSLSTTKLFVTSRKDTNDRRIQQRQESFTKKDRVIEQQKENDNLRDKIREFSSSLSSSSNAANSKPSYQSAADEATHALQQMFKLLKNNDVGEKEKLKSNKHRPRVDVIDCNMVINIWSKSSALSAASKSKSRGTNGQDQKKKDNNNNKYPPQQVMNILNGMIYIYKKYNYESIRPDVITYNSIINTYVKTKGTNFNDGPLQVFKLQINDYKEEHNLKSKPDIYTFSSMINACSKCELKERPNMYNYRTVINCWIKASSKRRERRRRKDIDDDDDNDSPPQRAFNILQTMQIKYEQDEQKNNSNNNNSNSNRDDDDDDDAMRRPNTDMYNKVMNAYSENGDVDA
;
A
#
# COMPACT_ATOMS: atom_id res chain seq x y z
N MET A 1 11.06 -59.45 26.29
CA MET A 1 10.12 -58.93 25.27
C MET A 1 10.67 -57.62 24.73
N PRO A 2 10.79 -57.46 23.40
CA PRO A 2 11.57 -56.39 22.79
C PRO A 2 10.69 -55.22 22.32
N PHE A 3 11.22 -54.00 22.39
CA PHE A 3 10.89 -52.90 21.48
C PHE A 3 12.12 -51.99 21.31
N PRO A 4 12.76 -52.00 20.13
CA PRO A 4 13.63 -50.92 19.69
C PRO A 4 13.14 -50.37 18.35
N HIS A 5 12.56 -49.17 18.29
CA HIS A 5 12.40 -48.42 17.02
C HIS A 5 12.05 -46.97 17.32
N LEU A 6 13.05 -46.10 17.51
CA LEU A 6 12.82 -44.64 17.45
C LEU A 6 14.08 -43.81 17.11
N LEU A 7 15.13 -44.42 16.53
CA LEU A 7 16.37 -43.69 16.17
C LEU A 7 16.75 -43.70 14.68
N LEU A 8 15.87 -44.17 13.77
CA LEU A 8 16.21 -44.23 12.34
C LEU A 8 15.63 -43.09 11.46
N ASN A 9 14.85 -42.16 12.02
CA ASN A 9 14.18 -41.11 11.22
C ASN A 9 14.85 -39.72 11.21
N MET A 10 16.03 -39.55 11.84
CA MET A 10 16.75 -38.27 11.82
C MET A 10 17.90 -38.17 10.81
N PHE A 11 18.19 -39.21 10.02
CA PHE A 11 19.30 -39.18 9.05
C PHE A 11 18.88 -39.05 7.57
N ILE A 12 17.58 -39.03 7.25
CA ILE A 12 17.11 -38.93 5.84
C ILE A 12 16.87 -37.48 5.39
N PHE A 13 16.86 -36.49 6.29
CA PHE A 13 16.58 -35.09 5.92
C PHE A 13 17.80 -34.23 5.55
N LEU A 14 19.01 -34.79 5.49
CA LEU A 14 20.26 -34.03 5.27
C LEU A 14 20.86 -34.16 3.85
N TRP A 15 20.10 -34.65 2.86
CA TRP A 15 20.61 -34.87 1.50
C TRP A 15 19.89 -34.14 0.35
N LEU A 16 19.06 -33.13 0.63
CA LEU A 16 18.26 -32.44 -0.42
C LEU A 16 18.56 -30.94 -0.63
N SER A 17 19.76 -30.46 -0.28
CA SER A 17 20.11 -29.03 -0.43
C SER A 17 21.33 -28.76 -1.31
N SER A 18 21.70 -29.67 -2.21
CA SER A 18 22.68 -29.36 -3.27
C SER A 18 21.95 -29.18 -4.61
N PRO A 19 21.99 -27.98 -5.22
CA PRO A 19 21.43 -27.78 -6.55
C PRO A 19 22.21 -28.61 -7.57
N LEU A 20 21.50 -29.46 -8.32
CA LEU A 20 22.06 -30.22 -9.42
C LEU A 20 22.25 -29.27 -10.62
N LEU A 21 23.50 -28.95 -10.96
CA LEU A 21 23.83 -28.15 -12.14
C LEU A 21 23.99 -29.10 -13.34
N LEU A 22 22.97 -29.14 -14.22
CA LEU A 22 23.03 -29.88 -15.48
C LEU A 22 23.42 -28.94 -16.62
N LEU A 23 24.63 -29.10 -17.14
CA LEU A 23 25.10 -28.45 -18.37
C LEU A 23 24.79 -29.36 -19.55
N LEU A 24 23.82 -28.98 -20.37
CA LEU A 24 23.52 -29.65 -21.63
C LEU A 24 24.18 -28.87 -22.77
N GLY A 25 25.25 -29.43 -23.33
CA GLY A 25 25.88 -28.92 -24.55
C GLY A 25 25.15 -29.45 -25.77
N ASN A 26 24.75 -28.55 -26.68
CA ASN A 26 24.30 -28.93 -28.03
C ASN A 26 25.06 -28.11 -29.07
N ASN A 27 25.28 -28.71 -30.25
CA ASN A 27 26.32 -28.40 -31.25
C ASN A 27 26.30 -27.01 -31.93
N ASN A 28 25.53 -26.04 -31.44
CA ASN A 28 25.45 -24.70 -32.04
C ASN A 28 25.61 -23.60 -30.97
N ASN A 29 26.82 -23.45 -30.41
CA ASN A 29 27.34 -22.31 -29.61
C ASN A 29 26.43 -21.63 -28.55
N ALA A 30 25.29 -22.21 -28.18
CA ALA A 30 24.38 -21.66 -27.19
C ALA A 30 24.46 -22.48 -25.90
N LEU A 31 25.07 -21.90 -24.86
CA LEU A 31 25.09 -22.50 -23.54
C LEU A 31 23.72 -22.29 -22.88
N ILE A 32 23.01 -23.38 -22.61
CA ILE A 32 21.76 -23.36 -21.84
C ILE A 32 22.07 -23.86 -20.43
N VAL A 33 21.91 -22.99 -19.44
CA VAL A 33 22.06 -23.34 -18.02
C VAL A 33 20.66 -23.54 -17.44
N VAL A 34 20.39 -24.75 -16.97
CA VAL A 34 19.13 -25.12 -16.31
C VAL A 34 19.40 -25.26 -14.82
N LEU A 35 18.77 -24.40 -14.02
CA LEU A 35 18.81 -24.47 -12.57
C LEU A 35 17.43 -24.89 -12.05
N ALA A 36 17.39 -26.02 -11.33
CA ALA A 36 16.19 -26.49 -10.66
C ALA A 36 16.32 -26.22 -9.15
N PHE A 37 15.43 -25.40 -8.60
CA PHE A 37 15.36 -25.11 -7.17
C PHE A 37 13.90 -25.24 -6.71
N ASN A 38 13.63 -26.09 -5.71
CA ASN A 38 12.31 -26.26 -5.09
C ASN A 38 11.14 -26.30 -6.09
N ASN A 39 11.18 -27.27 -7.03
CA ASN A 39 10.15 -27.47 -8.06
C ASN A 39 9.89 -26.28 -9.00
N ARG A 40 10.82 -25.32 -9.10
CA ARG A 40 10.82 -24.28 -10.13
C ARG A 40 12.01 -24.44 -11.07
N LEU A 41 11.72 -24.49 -12.35
CA LEU A 41 12.70 -24.57 -13.44
C LEU A 41 13.01 -23.15 -13.92
N ILE A 42 14.26 -22.72 -13.82
CA ILE A 42 14.73 -21.44 -14.37
C ILE A 42 15.66 -21.76 -15.54
N ILE A 43 15.25 -21.32 -16.74
CA ILE A 43 16.03 -21.47 -17.97
C ILE A 43 16.58 -20.09 -18.33
N SER A 44 17.90 -19.94 -18.32
CA SER A 44 18.58 -18.71 -18.76
C SER A 44 19.34 -18.97 -20.05
N ARG A 45 19.09 -18.15 -21.07
CA ARG A 45 19.73 -18.22 -22.38
C ARG A 45 20.57 -16.97 -22.57
N ARG A 46 21.89 -17.12 -22.67
CA ARG A 46 22.83 -16.04 -22.95
C ARG A 46 23.14 -16.04 -24.45
N ASN A 47 22.69 -15.02 -25.15
CA ASN A 47 23.08 -14.75 -26.54
C ASN A 47 24.18 -13.68 -26.48
N ASP A 48 25.42 -14.05 -26.83
CA ASP A 48 26.51 -13.10 -26.97
C ASP A 48 26.50 -12.52 -28.40
N ASP A 49 25.69 -11.47 -28.60
CA ASP A 49 25.81 -10.60 -29.76
C ASP A 49 26.41 -9.27 -29.30
N ASN A 50 27.72 -9.09 -29.47
CA ASN A 50 28.41 -7.83 -29.20
C ASN A 50 29.43 -7.55 -30.31
N ASN A 51 29.15 -6.56 -31.16
CA ASN A 51 30.16 -5.94 -32.03
C ASN A 51 29.74 -4.53 -32.49
N ASN A 52 30.61 -3.54 -32.17
CA ASN A 52 30.81 -2.20 -32.80
C ASN A 52 29.68 -1.14 -32.66
N ASN A 53 29.91 0.18 -32.47
CA ASN A 53 31.10 1.03 -32.63
C ASN A 53 30.88 2.44 -31.98
N GLN A 54 32.00 3.04 -31.57
CA GLN A 54 32.42 4.46 -31.67
C GLN A 54 31.75 5.63 -30.90
N PHE A 55 32.63 6.25 -30.10
CA PHE A 55 32.66 7.61 -29.56
C PHE A 55 32.69 8.71 -30.64
N LEU A 56 31.96 9.81 -30.43
CA LEU A 56 32.36 11.23 -30.65
C LEU A 56 31.31 12.17 -29.99
N PRO A 57 31.67 13.38 -29.51
CA PRO A 57 30.79 14.25 -28.71
C PRO A 57 30.05 15.30 -29.57
N PRO A 58 28.92 15.88 -29.09
CA PRO A 58 28.23 16.94 -29.80
C PRO A 58 28.68 18.34 -29.34
N SER A 59 29.03 19.17 -30.31
CA SER A 59 29.08 20.62 -30.24
C SER A 59 27.68 21.23 -30.27
N SER A 60 27.41 22.18 -29.38
CA SER A 60 26.22 23.03 -29.36
C SER A 60 26.11 23.89 -30.63
N PRO A 61 24.89 24.38 -30.95
CA PRO A 61 24.74 25.83 -30.88
C PRO A 61 23.42 26.34 -30.31
N THR A 62 23.58 27.47 -29.65
CA THR A 62 22.67 28.51 -29.19
C THR A 62 21.55 28.84 -30.17
N ILE A 63 20.30 28.88 -29.69
CA ILE A 63 19.17 29.51 -30.37
C ILE A 63 18.91 30.86 -29.69
N ILE A 64 19.12 31.94 -30.44
CA ILE A 64 18.65 33.29 -30.12
C ILE A 64 17.26 33.44 -30.75
N SER A 65 16.30 33.85 -29.92
CA SER A 65 14.96 34.24 -30.31
C SER A 65 14.95 35.66 -30.90
N HIS A 66 14.45 35.83 -32.11
CA HIS A 66 13.94 37.11 -32.60
C HIS A 66 12.61 36.93 -33.33
N ASN A 67 11.64 37.71 -32.87
CA ASN A 67 10.35 37.96 -33.50
C ASN A 67 10.57 38.70 -34.82
N HIS A 68 9.74 38.42 -35.82
CA HIS A 68 9.24 39.45 -36.72
C HIS A 68 7.92 39.00 -37.35
N ASP A 69 6.90 39.85 -37.18
CA ASP A 69 5.69 39.93 -37.99
C ASP A 69 6.05 40.17 -39.47
N GLU A 70 5.29 39.60 -40.41
CA GLU A 70 4.82 40.34 -41.59
C GLU A 70 3.69 39.62 -42.35
N HIS A 71 2.67 40.40 -42.68
CA HIS A 71 1.70 40.20 -43.76
C HIS A 71 2.39 40.01 -45.12
N TYR A 72 1.84 39.18 -46.03
CA TYR A 72 1.20 39.63 -47.28
C TYR A 72 0.71 38.46 -48.18
N ASP A 73 -0.08 38.87 -49.17
CA ASP A 73 -0.99 38.21 -50.10
C ASP A 73 -0.57 36.95 -50.89
N GLY A 74 -1.62 36.29 -51.38
CA GLY A 74 -1.55 35.14 -52.27
C GLY A 74 -1.11 35.43 -53.70
N ARG A 75 -0.88 34.34 -54.43
CA ARG A 75 -0.95 34.28 -55.89
C ARG A 75 -1.06 32.84 -56.36
N SER A 76 -2.00 32.64 -57.26
CA SER A 76 -2.13 31.54 -58.20
C SER A 76 -0.89 31.38 -59.08
N SER A 77 -0.48 30.13 -59.36
CA SER A 77 0.12 29.80 -60.65
C SER A 77 -0.06 28.32 -61.00
N SER A 78 -0.54 28.14 -62.22
CA SER A 78 -0.58 26.93 -63.04
C SER A 78 0.83 26.42 -63.39
N GLY A 79 1.03 25.11 -63.39
CA GLY A 79 2.26 24.47 -63.84
C GLY A 79 2.00 23.10 -64.46
N SER A 80 2.01 23.07 -65.79
CA SER A 80 1.88 21.92 -66.69
C SER A 80 3.16 21.08 -66.74
N SER A 81 3.05 19.74 -66.83
CA SER A 81 4.08 18.84 -67.40
C SER A 81 3.44 17.48 -67.72
N SER A 82 3.20 17.15 -69.00
CA SER A 82 4.09 16.39 -69.92
C SER A 82 4.31 14.95 -69.45
N ARG A 83 3.46 13.97 -69.84
CA ARG A 83 3.52 13.13 -71.06
C ARG A 83 4.90 12.54 -71.39
N TYR A 84 5.14 11.33 -70.89
CA TYR A 84 5.92 10.32 -71.61
C TYR A 84 5.11 9.01 -71.68
N SER A 85 4.67 8.68 -72.89
CA SER A 85 4.08 7.40 -73.25
C SER A 85 5.22 6.46 -73.67
N SER A 86 5.38 5.35 -72.97
CA SER A 86 6.14 4.19 -73.46
C SER A 86 5.17 3.03 -73.63
N SER A 87 4.89 2.72 -74.89
CA SER A 87 4.10 1.60 -75.35
C SER A 87 4.97 0.34 -75.38
N TYR A 88 4.67 -0.61 -74.50
CA TYR A 88 5.06 -2.01 -74.68
C TYR A 88 3.81 -2.86 -74.90
N SER A 89 3.80 -3.53 -76.05
CA SER A 89 2.75 -4.38 -76.58
C SER A 89 2.67 -5.69 -75.81
N TYR A 90 1.43 -6.15 -75.66
CA TYR A 90 1.02 -7.39 -75.04
C TYR A 90 1.47 -8.61 -75.85
N SER A 91 2.02 -9.61 -75.17
CA SER A 91 1.80 -11.02 -75.50
C SER A 91 1.01 -11.66 -74.37
N SER A 92 -0.21 -12.05 -74.74
CA SER A 92 -1.24 -12.73 -73.96
C SER A 92 -0.77 -14.07 -73.39
N LEU A 93 -1.10 -14.33 -72.11
CA LEU A 93 -1.33 -15.68 -71.58
C LEU A 93 -2.11 -15.59 -70.25
N SER A 94 -3.43 -15.69 -70.39
CA SER A 94 -4.46 -16.20 -69.47
C SER A 94 -4.04 -16.55 -68.01
N THR A 95 -3.81 -15.54 -67.16
CA THR A 95 -3.71 -15.70 -65.68
C THR A 95 -4.38 -14.58 -64.87
N THR A 96 -4.99 -13.58 -65.53
CA THR A 96 -5.49 -12.35 -64.89
C THR A 96 -6.84 -12.45 -64.18
N LYS A 97 -7.56 -13.57 -64.27
CA LYS A 97 -8.82 -13.77 -63.52
C LYS A 97 -8.63 -14.20 -62.06
N LEU A 98 -7.44 -14.62 -61.65
CA LEU A 98 -7.16 -15.03 -60.26
C LEU A 98 -6.65 -13.91 -59.34
N PHE A 99 -6.21 -12.76 -59.88
CA PHE A 99 -5.67 -11.65 -59.07
C PHE A 99 -6.71 -10.61 -58.63
N VAL A 100 -7.86 -10.52 -59.30
CA VAL A 100 -8.88 -9.50 -58.99
C VAL A 100 -9.75 -9.88 -57.78
N THR A 101 -9.95 -11.18 -57.54
CA THR A 101 -10.65 -11.66 -56.33
C THR A 101 -9.79 -11.44 -55.07
N SER A 102 -8.47 -11.63 -55.16
CA SER A 102 -7.54 -11.46 -54.03
C SER A 102 -7.52 -10.03 -53.45
N ARG A 103 -7.69 -8.99 -54.28
CA ARG A 103 -7.68 -7.59 -53.78
C ARG A 103 -8.94 -7.20 -53.01
N LYS A 104 -10.11 -7.76 -53.33
CA LYS A 104 -11.35 -7.46 -52.60
C LYS A 104 -11.29 -8.00 -51.17
N ASP A 105 -10.84 -9.24 -51.00
CA ASP A 105 -10.73 -9.87 -49.68
C ASP A 105 -9.77 -9.13 -48.74
N THR A 106 -8.72 -8.49 -49.28
CA THR A 106 -7.79 -7.69 -48.47
C THR A 106 -8.38 -6.38 -47.96
N ASN A 107 -9.28 -5.75 -48.71
CA ASN A 107 -9.92 -4.50 -48.29
C ASN A 107 -11.00 -4.76 -47.25
N ASP A 108 -11.79 -5.82 -47.41
CA ASP A 108 -12.83 -6.18 -46.44
C ASP A 108 -12.21 -6.55 -45.07
N ARG A 109 -11.10 -7.31 -45.06
CA ARG A 109 -10.33 -7.57 -43.84
C ARG A 109 -9.83 -6.29 -43.16
N ARG A 110 -9.37 -5.30 -43.93
CA ARG A 110 -8.92 -4.00 -43.38
C ARG A 110 -10.07 -3.19 -42.79
N ILE A 111 -11.24 -3.21 -43.41
CA ILE A 111 -12.45 -2.53 -42.90
C ILE A 111 -12.91 -3.21 -41.62
N GLN A 112 -12.97 -4.55 -41.60
CA GLN A 112 -13.34 -5.31 -40.40
C GLN A 112 -12.35 -5.06 -39.24
N GLN A 113 -11.03 -5.10 -39.50
CA GLN A 113 -10.02 -4.76 -38.50
C GLN A 113 -10.17 -3.32 -37.97
N ARG A 114 -10.53 -2.37 -38.83
CA ARG A 114 -10.78 -0.98 -38.41
C ARG A 114 -12.03 -0.88 -37.53
N GLN A 115 -13.13 -1.55 -37.89
CA GLN A 115 -14.35 -1.58 -37.09
C GLN A 115 -14.12 -2.26 -35.72
N GLU A 116 -13.41 -3.38 -35.69
CA GLU A 116 -13.01 -4.04 -34.43
C GLU A 116 -12.09 -3.15 -33.58
N SER A 117 -11.16 -2.42 -34.20
CA SER A 117 -10.30 -1.48 -33.48
C SER A 117 -11.06 -0.28 -32.91
N PHE A 118 -12.09 0.20 -33.62
CA PHE A 118 -12.92 1.32 -33.21
C PHE A 118 -13.78 0.93 -32.00
N THR A 119 -14.48 -0.21 -32.10
CA THR A 119 -15.30 -0.74 -31.00
C THR A 119 -14.47 -1.05 -29.75
N LYS A 120 -13.21 -1.47 -29.89
CA LYS A 120 -12.31 -1.66 -28.75
C LYS A 120 -11.99 -0.34 -28.04
N LYS A 121 -11.72 0.74 -28.78
CA LYS A 121 -11.47 2.07 -28.20
C LYS A 121 -12.70 2.61 -27.48
N ASP A 122 -13.88 2.46 -28.06
CA ASP A 122 -15.12 2.92 -27.46
C ASP A 122 -15.40 2.20 -26.13
N ARG A 123 -15.17 0.89 -26.07
CA ARG A 123 -15.28 0.11 -24.82
C ARG A 123 -14.30 0.59 -23.74
N VAL A 124 -13.07 0.95 -24.11
CA VAL A 124 -12.08 1.49 -23.16
C VAL A 124 -12.54 2.86 -22.62
N ILE A 125 -13.07 3.72 -23.48
CA ILE A 125 -13.61 5.03 -23.10
C ILE A 125 -14.82 4.87 -22.16
N GLU A 126 -15.72 3.95 -22.47
CA GLU A 126 -16.90 3.66 -21.64
C GLU A 126 -16.52 3.13 -20.25
N GLN A 127 -15.58 2.18 -20.18
CA GLN A 127 -15.06 1.68 -18.90
C GLN A 127 -14.31 2.76 -18.10
N GLN A 128 -13.66 3.71 -18.77
CA GLN A 128 -13.03 4.84 -18.10
C GLN A 128 -14.08 5.76 -17.48
N LYS A 129 -15.14 6.11 -18.23
CA LYS A 129 -16.28 6.88 -17.72
C LYS A 129 -16.96 6.20 -16.53
N GLU A 130 -17.12 4.88 -16.59
CA GLU A 130 -17.65 4.10 -15.47
C GLU A 130 -16.77 4.21 -14.21
N ASN A 131 -15.44 4.07 -14.36
CA ASN A 131 -14.51 4.24 -13.23
C ASN A 131 -14.54 5.66 -12.65
N ASP A 132 -14.62 6.68 -13.50
CA ASP A 132 -14.67 8.06 -13.03
C ASP A 132 -15.98 8.37 -12.29
N ASN A 133 -17.11 7.84 -12.75
CA ASN A 133 -18.39 7.88 -12.02
C ASN A 133 -18.28 7.20 -10.64
N LEU A 134 -17.66 6.02 -10.56
CA LEU A 134 -17.45 5.33 -9.28
C LEU A 134 -16.56 6.13 -8.31
N ARG A 135 -15.54 6.82 -8.83
CA ARG A 135 -14.68 7.70 -8.04
C ARG A 135 -15.41 8.90 -7.50
N ASP A 136 -16.25 9.52 -8.34
CA ASP A 136 -17.03 10.67 -7.92
C ASP A 136 -18.04 10.29 -6.83
N LYS A 137 -18.64 9.09 -6.90
CA LYS A 137 -19.43 8.53 -5.79
C LYS A 137 -18.60 8.39 -4.51
N ILE A 138 -17.40 7.82 -4.57
CA ILE A 138 -16.53 7.69 -3.38
C ILE A 138 -16.18 9.07 -2.80
N ARG A 139 -15.89 10.07 -3.65
CA ARG A 139 -15.63 11.46 -3.24
C ARG A 139 -16.85 12.11 -2.59
N GLU A 140 -18.04 11.89 -3.15
CA GLU A 140 -19.30 12.39 -2.61
C GLU A 140 -19.55 11.82 -1.21
N PHE A 141 -19.35 10.51 -0.99
CA PHE A 141 -19.48 9.90 0.33
C PHE A 141 -18.45 10.45 1.33
N SER A 142 -17.19 10.62 0.90
CA SER A 142 -16.13 11.21 1.74
C SER A 142 -16.44 12.66 2.14
N SER A 143 -17.00 13.44 1.21
CA SER A 143 -17.36 14.85 1.41
C SER A 143 -18.56 14.97 2.34
N SER A 144 -19.58 14.14 2.14
CA SER A 144 -20.76 14.03 3.00
C SER A 144 -20.39 13.69 4.45
N LEU A 145 -19.42 12.80 4.66
CA LEU A 145 -18.90 12.49 5.99
C LEU A 145 -18.17 13.66 6.65
N SER A 146 -17.54 14.54 5.87
CA SER A 146 -16.76 15.66 6.38
C SER A 146 -17.64 16.87 6.72
N SER A 147 -18.69 17.13 5.93
CA SER A 147 -19.70 18.15 6.24
C SER A 147 -20.64 17.73 7.37
N SER A 148 -20.70 16.42 7.67
CA SER A 148 -21.69 15.88 8.58
C SER A 148 -21.48 16.22 10.06
N SER A 149 -20.33 16.71 10.49
CA SER A 149 -20.01 16.89 11.90
C SER A 149 -21.01 17.74 12.70
N ASN A 150 -21.82 18.58 12.02
CA ASN A 150 -22.64 19.61 12.70
C ASN A 150 -24.17 19.44 12.58
N ALA A 151 -24.71 18.48 11.81
CA ALA A 151 -26.18 18.39 11.58
C ALA A 151 -26.77 17.08 12.12
N ALA A 152 -27.63 17.18 13.14
CA ALA A 152 -28.11 16.06 13.94
C ALA A 152 -29.35 15.31 13.37
N ASN A 153 -30.05 15.84 12.36
CA ASN A 153 -31.48 15.50 12.22
C ASN A 153 -31.96 14.77 10.94
N SER A 154 -31.11 14.33 9.99
CA SER A 154 -31.65 13.60 8.82
C SER A 154 -30.70 12.69 8.04
N LYS A 155 -29.56 12.29 8.61
CA LYS A 155 -28.50 11.71 7.78
C LYS A 155 -28.59 10.21 7.55
N PRO A 156 -28.23 9.74 6.34
CA PRO A 156 -28.07 8.32 6.06
C PRO A 156 -27.10 7.72 7.07
N SER A 157 -27.38 6.48 7.48
CA SER A 157 -26.49 5.74 8.37
C SER A 157 -25.07 5.77 7.81
N TYR A 158 -24.10 6.27 8.58
CA TYR A 158 -22.69 6.34 8.16
C TYR A 158 -22.14 4.99 7.70
N GLN A 159 -22.72 3.91 8.21
CA GLN A 159 -22.45 2.55 7.79
C GLN A 159 -22.84 2.32 6.32
N SER A 160 -24.02 2.79 5.89
CA SER A 160 -24.49 2.70 4.50
C SER A 160 -23.52 3.37 3.54
N ALA A 161 -23.08 4.59 3.85
CA ALA A 161 -22.12 5.33 3.02
C ALA A 161 -20.77 4.58 2.91
N ALA A 162 -20.31 3.96 4.00
CA ALA A 162 -19.08 3.17 3.98
C ALA A 162 -19.23 1.87 3.16
N ASP A 163 -20.37 1.20 3.27
CA ASP A 163 -20.68 0.00 2.49
C ASP A 163 -20.84 0.31 0.99
N GLU A 164 -21.51 1.41 0.64
CA GLU A 164 -21.66 1.88 -0.75
C GLU A 164 -20.31 2.27 -1.37
N ALA A 165 -19.46 3.01 -0.63
CA ALA A 165 -18.11 3.33 -1.08
C ALA A 165 -17.25 2.06 -1.26
N THR A 166 -17.41 1.07 -0.39
CA THR A 166 -16.73 -0.24 -0.52
C THR A 166 -17.21 -0.99 -1.75
N HIS A 167 -18.52 -0.98 -2.01
CA HIS A 167 -19.09 -1.62 -3.19
C HIS A 167 -18.59 -0.96 -4.47
N ALA A 168 -18.51 0.37 -4.52
CA ALA A 168 -17.93 1.11 -5.65
C ALA A 168 -16.46 0.69 -5.88
N LEU A 169 -15.64 0.64 -4.82
CA LEU A 169 -14.24 0.19 -4.93
C LEU A 169 -14.13 -1.27 -5.40
N GLN A 170 -15.03 -2.15 -4.96
CA GLN A 170 -15.07 -3.53 -5.43
C GLN A 170 -15.43 -3.64 -6.92
N GLN A 171 -16.33 -2.80 -7.43
CA GLN A 171 -16.63 -2.71 -8.86
C GLN A 171 -15.40 -2.25 -9.64
N MET A 172 -14.71 -1.22 -9.15
CA MET A 172 -13.44 -0.76 -9.73
C MET A 172 -12.39 -1.89 -9.79
N PHE A 173 -12.26 -2.69 -8.73
CA PHE A 173 -11.39 -3.88 -8.74
C PHE A 173 -11.84 -4.97 -9.73
N LYS A 174 -13.15 -5.17 -9.94
CA LYS A 174 -13.65 -6.10 -10.95
C LYS A 174 -13.31 -5.62 -12.36
N LEU A 175 -13.51 -4.33 -12.65
CA LEU A 175 -13.14 -3.72 -13.92
C LEU A 175 -11.64 -3.90 -14.18
N LEU A 176 -10.80 -3.71 -13.17
CA LEU A 176 -9.36 -3.94 -13.28
C LEU A 176 -9.02 -5.40 -13.65
N LYS A 177 -9.65 -6.39 -13.00
CA LYS A 177 -9.40 -7.82 -13.25
C LYS A 177 -9.78 -8.26 -14.66
N ASN A 178 -10.84 -7.68 -15.23
CA ASN A 178 -11.34 -8.08 -16.56
C ASN A 178 -10.43 -7.65 -17.72
N ASN A 179 -9.49 -6.72 -17.48
CA ASN A 179 -8.63 -6.17 -18.55
C ASN A 179 -7.24 -6.81 -18.65
N ASP A 180 -6.91 -7.77 -17.78
CA ASP A 180 -5.56 -8.34 -17.73
C ASP A 180 -5.24 -9.30 -18.89
N VAL A 181 -6.22 -9.67 -19.72
CA VAL A 181 -6.06 -10.74 -20.73
C VAL A 181 -5.27 -10.31 -21.98
N GLY A 182 -4.90 -9.04 -22.18
CA GLY A 182 -4.11 -8.72 -23.39
C GLY A 182 -3.61 -7.30 -23.65
N GLU A 183 -3.58 -6.38 -22.68
CA GLU A 183 -3.22 -4.97 -22.94
C GLU A 183 -2.01 -4.42 -22.16
N LYS A 184 -1.12 -5.28 -21.67
CA LYS A 184 0.06 -4.81 -20.90
C LYS A 184 1.02 -3.90 -21.69
N GLU A 185 0.98 -3.88 -23.02
CA GLU A 185 2.02 -3.22 -23.83
C GLU A 185 1.66 -1.88 -24.48
N LYS A 186 0.38 -1.46 -24.57
CA LYS A 186 0.01 -0.30 -25.43
C LYS A 186 -0.43 0.99 -24.73
N LEU A 187 -0.47 1.04 -23.39
CA LEU A 187 -0.98 2.21 -22.67
C LEU A 187 0.09 3.20 -22.16
N LYS A 188 1.38 2.98 -22.46
CA LYS A 188 2.46 3.87 -21.98
C LYS A 188 2.41 5.30 -22.53
N SER A 189 1.65 5.57 -23.59
CA SER A 189 1.65 6.88 -24.27
C SER A 189 0.52 7.84 -23.87
N ASN A 190 -0.45 7.42 -23.05
CA ASN A 190 -1.58 8.27 -22.70
C ASN A 190 -1.56 8.62 -21.21
N LYS A 191 -1.63 9.93 -20.92
CA LYS A 191 -1.66 10.57 -19.57
C LYS A 191 -2.91 10.20 -18.73
N HIS A 192 -3.53 9.04 -18.97
CA HIS A 192 -4.74 8.64 -18.27
C HIS A 192 -4.38 8.11 -16.88
N ARG A 193 -5.12 8.58 -15.87
CA ARG A 193 -5.02 8.09 -14.50
C ARG A 193 -5.29 6.57 -14.51
N PRO A 194 -4.54 5.76 -13.74
CA PRO A 194 -4.85 4.33 -13.56
C PRO A 194 -6.31 4.15 -13.18
N ARG A 195 -6.94 3.03 -13.56
CA ARG A 195 -8.37 2.77 -13.29
C ARG A 195 -8.69 2.77 -11.79
N VAL A 196 -7.78 2.21 -11.00
CA VAL A 196 -7.82 2.22 -9.53
C VAL A 196 -6.43 2.50 -9.00
N ASP A 197 -6.32 3.37 -8.01
CA ASP A 197 -5.06 3.65 -7.34
C ASP A 197 -5.18 3.65 -5.81
N VAL A 198 -4.03 3.83 -5.16
CA VAL A 198 -3.88 3.90 -3.71
C VAL A 198 -4.72 5.04 -3.11
N ILE A 199 -4.97 6.13 -3.85
CA ILE A 199 -5.75 7.27 -3.38
C ILE A 199 -7.23 6.87 -3.23
N ASP A 200 -7.78 6.18 -4.24
CA ASP A 200 -9.15 5.68 -4.20
C ASP A 200 -9.35 4.72 -3.00
N CYS A 201 -8.40 3.82 -2.77
CA CYS A 201 -8.43 2.89 -1.64
C CYS A 201 -8.34 3.61 -0.29
N ASN A 202 -7.39 4.54 -0.15
CA ASN A 202 -7.22 5.34 1.07
C ASN A 202 -8.45 6.18 1.39
N MET A 203 -9.19 6.65 0.37
CA MET A 203 -10.44 7.37 0.58
C MET A 203 -11.51 6.49 1.24
N VAL A 204 -11.70 5.26 0.74
CA VAL A 204 -12.65 4.30 1.34
C VAL A 204 -12.21 3.87 2.74
N ILE A 205 -10.92 3.65 2.97
CA ILE A 205 -10.39 3.35 4.32
C ILE A 205 -10.69 4.51 5.29
N ASN A 206 -10.49 5.75 4.87
CA ASN A 206 -10.78 6.92 5.69
C ASN A 206 -12.28 7.08 5.98
N ILE A 207 -13.15 6.75 5.02
CA ILE A 207 -14.61 6.69 5.19
C ILE A 207 -14.98 5.72 6.34
N TRP A 208 -14.43 4.50 6.32
CA TRP A 208 -14.61 3.53 7.41
C TRP A 208 -14.04 4.00 8.76
N SER A 209 -12.87 4.64 8.74
CA SER A 209 -12.25 5.19 9.95
C SER A 209 -13.14 6.23 10.61
N LYS A 210 -13.80 7.09 9.82
CA LYS A 210 -14.74 8.12 10.30
C LYS A 210 -16.06 7.51 10.75
N SER A 211 -16.66 6.59 10.00
CA SER A 211 -17.93 5.95 10.38
C SER A 211 -17.83 5.23 11.73
N SER A 212 -16.69 4.59 12.00
CA SER A 212 -16.37 3.94 13.28
C SER A 212 -16.44 4.91 14.45
N ALA A 213 -15.77 6.06 14.34
CA ALA A 213 -15.72 7.06 15.41
C ALA A 213 -17.11 7.64 15.73
N LEU A 214 -17.91 7.88 14.69
CA LEU A 214 -19.26 8.41 14.83
C LEU A 214 -20.20 7.39 15.48
N SER A 215 -20.10 6.11 15.10
CA SER A 215 -20.88 5.04 15.73
C SER A 215 -20.59 4.89 17.24
N ALA A 216 -19.33 5.10 17.65
CA ALA A 216 -18.93 5.06 19.04
C ALA A 216 -19.47 6.26 19.84
N ALA A 217 -19.53 7.44 19.22
CA ALA A 217 -20.08 8.66 19.84
C ALA A 217 -21.61 8.60 20.01
N SER A 218 -22.34 7.97 19.08
CA SER A 218 -23.79 7.81 19.22
C SER A 218 -24.17 6.89 20.39
N LYS A 219 -23.40 5.82 20.63
CA LYS A 219 -23.65 4.87 21.73
C LYS A 219 -23.46 5.49 23.13
N SER A 220 -22.61 6.50 23.29
CA SER A 220 -22.40 7.14 24.59
C SER A 220 -23.56 8.05 25.02
N LYS A 221 -24.33 8.61 24.07
CA LYS A 221 -25.46 9.51 24.39
C LYS A 221 -26.73 8.77 24.83
N SER A 222 -26.92 7.54 24.38
CA SER A 222 -28.15 6.76 24.66
C SER A 222 -28.22 6.14 26.06
N ARG A 223 -27.17 6.26 26.89
CA ARG A 223 -27.04 5.50 28.15
C ARG A 223 -27.78 6.12 29.35
N GLY A 224 -28.58 7.17 29.14
CA GLY A 224 -29.27 7.92 30.19
C GLY A 224 -30.76 7.61 30.40
N THR A 225 -31.38 6.74 29.62
CA THR A 225 -32.82 6.44 29.75
C THR A 225 -33.02 4.97 30.13
N ASN A 226 -33.42 4.75 31.38
CA ASN A 226 -33.78 3.46 31.98
C ASN A 226 -34.71 2.65 31.06
N GLY A 227 -34.26 1.50 30.55
CA GLY A 227 -35.08 0.60 29.76
C GLY A 227 -34.42 -0.77 29.60
N GLN A 228 -34.85 -1.75 30.40
CA GLN A 228 -34.26 -3.08 30.53
C GLN A 228 -34.50 -4.05 29.35
N ASP A 229 -35.27 -3.72 28.31
CA ASP A 229 -35.91 -4.78 27.49
C ASP A 229 -35.52 -4.89 26.00
N GLN A 230 -34.40 -4.32 25.55
CA GLN A 230 -34.00 -4.45 24.13
C GLN A 230 -32.66 -5.15 23.92
N LYS A 231 -32.56 -6.39 24.40
CA LYS A 231 -31.57 -7.38 23.93
C LYS A 231 -32.07 -8.04 22.63
N LYS A 232 -32.60 -7.25 21.69
CA LYS A 232 -33.04 -7.77 20.39
C LYS A 232 -31.78 -8.05 19.57
N LYS A 233 -31.63 -9.32 19.21
CA LYS A 233 -30.47 -9.93 18.56
C LYS A 233 -30.34 -9.34 17.14
N ASP A 234 -29.62 -8.23 17.00
CA ASP A 234 -29.22 -7.69 15.69
C ASP A 234 -28.23 -8.66 15.04
N ASN A 235 -28.76 -9.75 14.48
CA ASN A 235 -28.05 -10.77 13.70
C ASN A 235 -27.65 -10.27 12.31
N ASN A 236 -27.87 -9.00 12.00
CA ASN A 236 -27.41 -8.43 10.74
C ASN A 236 -25.90 -8.27 10.81
N ASN A 237 -25.18 -9.16 10.12
CA ASN A 237 -23.79 -9.10 9.64
C ASN A 237 -23.11 -7.73 9.78
N ASN A 238 -22.91 -7.27 11.01
CA ASN A 238 -22.51 -5.89 11.26
C ASN A 238 -21.03 -5.85 10.94
N LYS A 239 -20.76 -5.41 9.72
CA LYS A 239 -19.43 -5.45 9.11
C LYS A 239 -18.51 -4.60 9.97
N TYR A 240 -17.72 -5.27 10.79
CA TYR A 240 -16.84 -4.60 11.73
C TYR A 240 -15.84 -3.75 10.93
N PRO A 241 -15.76 -2.42 11.15
CA PRO A 241 -14.94 -1.53 10.33
C PRO A 241 -13.49 -1.96 10.19
N PRO A 242 -12.79 -2.42 11.26
CA PRO A 242 -11.46 -2.99 11.15
C PRO A 242 -11.35 -4.16 10.16
N GLN A 243 -12.34 -5.06 10.13
CA GLN A 243 -12.35 -6.16 9.18
C GLN A 243 -12.48 -5.66 7.73
N GLN A 244 -13.25 -4.59 7.51
CA GLN A 244 -13.44 -4.03 6.17
C GLN A 244 -12.19 -3.34 5.64
N VAL A 245 -11.55 -2.51 6.46
CA VAL A 245 -10.29 -1.88 6.05
C VAL A 245 -9.18 -2.92 5.83
N MET A 246 -9.17 -4.01 6.61
CA MET A 246 -8.24 -5.12 6.41
C MET A 246 -8.52 -5.89 5.11
N ASN A 247 -9.81 -6.11 4.78
CA ASN A 247 -10.19 -6.72 3.50
C ASN A 247 -9.77 -5.86 2.29
N ILE A 248 -9.88 -4.53 2.41
CA ILE A 248 -9.41 -3.60 1.38
C ILE A 248 -7.89 -3.72 1.21
N LEU A 249 -7.12 -3.70 2.31
CA LEU A 249 -5.67 -3.88 2.29
C LEU A 249 -5.25 -5.20 1.63
N ASN A 250 -5.87 -6.31 2.03
CA ASN A 250 -5.60 -7.61 1.43
C ASN A 250 -5.93 -7.63 -0.07
N GLY A 251 -7.00 -6.94 -0.47
CA GLY A 251 -7.36 -6.73 -1.87
C GLY A 251 -6.28 -5.96 -2.65
N MET A 252 -5.76 -4.86 -2.09
CA MET A 252 -4.67 -4.09 -2.68
C MET A 252 -3.40 -4.93 -2.85
N ILE A 253 -2.98 -5.64 -1.80
CA ILE A 253 -1.80 -6.52 -1.81
C ILE A 253 -1.98 -7.64 -2.86
N TYR A 254 -3.15 -8.28 -2.90
CA TYR A 254 -3.43 -9.34 -3.87
C TYR A 254 -3.36 -8.84 -5.31
N ILE A 255 -3.99 -7.69 -5.61
CA ILE A 255 -3.97 -7.11 -6.95
C ILE A 255 -2.54 -6.75 -7.35
N TYR A 256 -1.78 -6.12 -6.44
CA TYR A 256 -0.38 -5.81 -6.68
C TYR A 256 0.43 -7.08 -6.98
N LYS A 257 0.36 -8.12 -6.14
CA LYS A 257 1.13 -9.35 -6.33
C LYS A 257 0.75 -10.11 -7.59
N LYS A 258 -0.53 -10.09 -7.98
CA LYS A 258 -1.02 -10.81 -9.16
C LYS A 258 -0.73 -10.09 -10.47
N TYR A 259 -0.90 -8.77 -10.49
CA TYR A 259 -0.92 -7.98 -11.73
C TYR A 259 0.26 -7.00 -11.86
N ASN A 260 1.06 -6.85 -10.80
CA ASN A 260 2.18 -5.90 -10.70
C ASN A 260 1.77 -4.44 -10.95
N TYR A 261 0.58 -4.05 -10.51
CA TYR A 261 0.10 -2.67 -10.64
C TYR A 261 0.63 -1.79 -9.51
N GLU A 262 1.72 -1.08 -9.77
CA GLU A 262 2.37 -0.21 -8.77
C GLU A 262 1.45 0.92 -8.26
N SER A 263 0.43 1.32 -9.03
CA SER A 263 -0.51 2.38 -8.64
C SER A 263 -1.42 2.01 -7.47
N ILE A 264 -1.66 0.71 -7.23
CA ILE A 264 -2.52 0.23 -6.14
C ILE A 264 -1.72 -0.26 -4.93
N ARG A 265 -0.39 -0.30 -5.04
CA ARG A 265 0.48 -0.82 -3.99
C ARG A 265 0.27 0.01 -2.71
N PRO A 266 -0.02 -0.62 -1.56
CA PRO A 266 -0.18 0.10 -0.29
C PRO A 266 1.03 0.95 0.04
N ASP A 267 0.81 2.14 0.59
CA ASP A 267 1.87 3.05 1.04
C ASP A 267 1.77 3.29 2.56
N VAL A 268 2.70 4.09 3.09
CA VAL A 268 2.73 4.45 4.52
C VAL A 268 1.41 5.07 4.99
N ILE A 269 0.72 5.81 4.12
CA ILE A 269 -0.59 6.41 4.43
C ILE A 269 -1.63 5.31 4.58
N THR A 270 -1.67 4.34 3.66
CA THR A 270 -2.59 3.18 3.74
C THR A 270 -2.43 2.44 5.07
N TYR A 271 -1.20 2.04 5.42
CA TYR A 271 -0.96 1.31 6.67
C TYR A 271 -1.32 2.14 7.91
N ASN A 272 -0.92 3.41 7.96
CA ASN A 272 -1.23 4.30 9.09
C ASN A 272 -2.74 4.54 9.25
N SER A 273 -3.49 4.71 8.16
CA SER A 273 -4.94 4.87 8.19
C SER A 273 -5.64 3.63 8.75
N ILE A 274 -5.16 2.43 8.42
CA ILE A 274 -5.71 1.18 8.94
C ILE A 274 -5.40 1.02 10.42
N ILE A 275 -4.13 1.23 10.83
CA ILE A 275 -3.74 1.18 12.25
C ILE A 275 -4.62 2.13 13.06
N ASN A 276 -4.76 3.39 12.62
CA ASN A 276 -5.61 4.38 13.29
C ASN A 276 -7.09 3.98 13.33
N THR A 277 -7.58 3.21 12.34
CA THR A 277 -8.94 2.68 12.36
C THR A 277 -9.12 1.68 13.49
N TYR A 278 -8.19 0.73 13.66
CA TYR A 278 -8.20 -0.19 14.81
C TYR A 278 -8.18 0.57 16.14
N VAL A 279 -7.34 1.60 16.29
CA VAL A 279 -7.26 2.42 17.50
C VAL A 279 -8.58 3.10 17.85
N LYS A 280 -9.34 3.53 16.85
CA LYS A 280 -10.64 4.21 17.05
C LYS A 280 -11.77 3.23 17.37
N THR A 281 -11.64 1.97 16.97
CA THR A 281 -12.67 0.96 17.24
C THR A 281 -12.46 0.34 18.61
N LYS A 282 -13.46 0.47 19.49
CA LYS A 282 -13.43 -0.12 20.84
C LYS A 282 -13.44 -1.65 20.79
N GLY A 283 -12.79 -2.29 21.77
CA GLY A 283 -12.72 -3.75 21.90
C GLY A 283 -11.81 -4.43 20.88
N THR A 284 -10.94 -3.69 20.18
CA THR A 284 -9.92 -4.29 19.32
C THR A 284 -8.75 -4.77 20.16
N ASN A 285 -8.31 -6.00 19.91
CA ASN A 285 -7.06 -6.53 20.45
C ASN A 285 -5.87 -5.96 19.66
N PHE A 286 -4.87 -5.46 20.36
CA PHE A 286 -3.65 -4.90 19.75
C PHE A 286 -2.92 -5.93 18.87
N ASN A 287 -2.86 -7.18 19.33
CA ASN A 287 -2.11 -8.24 18.67
C ASN A 287 -2.77 -8.68 17.35
N ASP A 288 -4.10 -8.62 17.28
CA ASP A 288 -4.88 -9.12 16.15
C ASP A 288 -5.10 -8.06 15.06
N GLY A 289 -4.79 -6.79 15.34
CA GLY A 289 -5.06 -5.68 14.43
C GLY A 289 -3.84 -4.81 14.14
N PRO A 290 -3.60 -3.75 14.94
CA PRO A 290 -2.49 -2.81 14.73
C PRO A 290 -1.14 -3.50 14.50
N LEU A 291 -0.80 -4.48 15.33
CA LEU A 291 0.47 -5.19 15.24
C LEU A 291 0.58 -6.00 13.94
N GLN A 292 -0.51 -6.65 13.51
CA GLN A 292 -0.53 -7.40 12.26
C GLN A 292 -0.32 -6.48 11.05
N VAL A 293 -1.01 -5.34 11.02
CA VAL A 293 -0.90 -4.34 9.94
C VAL A 293 0.51 -3.75 9.89
N PHE A 294 1.12 -3.47 11.05
CA PHE A 294 2.50 -3.01 11.13
C PHE A 294 3.51 -4.06 10.65
N LYS A 295 3.31 -5.35 10.98
CA LYS A 295 4.13 -6.45 10.45
C LYS A 295 4.03 -6.53 8.93
N LEU A 296 2.83 -6.39 8.36
CA LEU A 296 2.63 -6.35 6.90
C LEU A 296 3.38 -5.18 6.26
N GLN A 297 3.31 -3.99 6.86
CA GLN A 297 4.05 -2.81 6.40
C GLN A 297 5.56 -3.03 6.39
N ILE A 298 6.12 -3.59 7.48
CA ILE A 298 7.55 -3.90 7.58
C ILE A 298 7.97 -4.90 6.52
N ASN A 299 7.17 -5.95 6.30
CA ASN A 299 7.42 -6.97 5.28
C ASN A 299 7.42 -6.37 3.87
N ASP A 300 6.40 -5.57 3.55
CA ASP A 300 6.30 -4.92 2.24
C ASP A 300 7.46 -3.93 2.00
N TYR A 301 7.94 -3.22 3.04
CA TYR A 301 9.11 -2.35 2.92
C TYR A 301 10.41 -3.13 2.72
N LYS A 302 10.67 -4.14 3.57
CA LYS A 302 11.97 -4.83 3.63
C LYS A 302 12.09 -5.93 2.58
N GLU A 303 11.13 -6.84 2.56
CA GLU A 303 11.18 -8.06 1.75
C GLU A 303 10.72 -7.79 0.31
N GLU A 304 9.72 -6.92 0.14
CA GLU A 304 9.17 -6.59 -1.19
C GLU A 304 9.77 -5.28 -1.76
N HIS A 305 10.71 -4.66 -1.04
CA HIS A 305 11.39 -3.41 -1.41
C HIS A 305 10.46 -2.22 -1.71
N ASN A 306 9.29 -2.13 -1.06
CA ASN A 306 8.38 -0.99 -1.21
C ASN A 306 8.88 0.25 -0.45
N LEU A 307 9.63 1.13 -1.12
CA LEU A 307 10.12 2.35 -0.47
C LEU A 307 8.99 3.27 0.02
N LYS A 308 7.79 3.20 -0.57
CA LYS A 308 6.63 4.03 -0.18
C LYS A 308 5.93 3.52 1.09
N SER A 309 6.12 2.26 1.48
CA SER A 309 5.56 1.72 2.72
C SER A 309 6.48 1.87 3.93
N LYS A 310 7.69 2.41 3.75
CA LYS A 310 8.65 2.62 4.83
C LYS A 310 7.98 3.29 6.05
N PRO A 311 7.97 2.64 7.23
CA PRO A 311 7.43 3.24 8.43
C PRO A 311 8.09 4.58 8.76
N ASP A 312 7.27 5.54 9.13
CA ASP A 312 7.69 6.88 9.50
C ASP A 312 7.31 7.22 10.94
N ILE A 313 7.55 8.47 11.35
CA ILE A 313 7.24 8.95 12.70
C ILE A 313 5.74 8.77 13.01
N TYR A 314 4.86 9.02 12.03
CA TYR A 314 3.43 8.86 12.21
C TYR A 314 3.05 7.39 12.43
N THR A 315 3.69 6.45 11.73
CA THR A 315 3.48 5.01 11.96
C THR A 315 3.77 4.64 13.41
N PHE A 316 4.92 5.05 13.95
CA PHE A 316 5.28 4.74 15.33
C PHE A 316 4.35 5.41 16.34
N SER A 317 3.98 6.68 16.13
CA SER A 317 3.00 7.38 16.98
C SER A 317 1.64 6.69 16.97
N SER A 318 1.16 6.24 15.80
CA SER A 318 -0.07 5.45 15.67
C SER A 318 0.02 4.12 16.40
N MET A 319 1.16 3.43 16.37
CA MET A 319 1.39 2.20 17.13
C MET A 319 1.41 2.42 18.64
N ILE A 320 2.02 3.50 19.14
CA ILE A 320 1.98 3.85 20.58
C ILE A 320 0.55 4.14 21.03
N ASN A 321 -0.20 4.91 20.24
CA ASN A 321 -1.61 5.21 20.49
C ASN A 321 -2.47 3.93 20.44
N ALA A 322 -2.12 2.97 19.59
CA ALA A 322 -2.75 1.66 19.55
C ALA A 322 -2.46 0.86 20.84
N CYS A 323 -1.20 0.80 21.27
CA CYS A 323 -0.81 0.12 22.51
C CYS A 323 -1.54 0.68 23.74
N SER A 324 -1.81 1.99 23.78
CA SER A 324 -2.45 2.63 24.93
C SER A 324 -3.96 2.45 24.97
N LYS A 325 -4.62 2.19 23.83
CA LYS A 325 -6.08 2.13 23.71
C LYS A 325 -6.65 0.74 23.47
N CYS A 326 -5.92 -0.12 22.77
CA CYS A 326 -6.38 -1.47 22.49
C CYS A 326 -6.33 -2.30 23.77
N GLU A 327 -7.32 -3.19 23.93
CA GLU A 327 -7.34 -4.13 25.04
C GLU A 327 -6.25 -5.17 24.80
N LEU A 328 -5.20 -5.05 25.59
CA LEU A 328 -4.11 -6.00 25.62
C LEU A 328 -4.48 -7.05 26.66
N LYS A 329 -4.95 -8.22 26.20
CA LYS A 329 -5.23 -9.38 27.07
C LYS A 329 -4.04 -9.69 27.97
N GLU A 330 -2.85 -9.58 27.40
CA GLU A 330 -1.58 -9.56 28.12
C GLU A 330 -1.04 -8.14 28.03
N ARG A 331 -0.74 -7.52 29.18
CA ARG A 331 -0.14 -6.19 29.26
C ARG A 331 0.97 -6.10 28.21
N PRO A 332 1.09 -4.99 27.46
CA PRO A 332 2.22 -4.81 26.55
C PRO A 332 3.48 -4.94 27.40
N ASN A 333 4.15 -6.09 27.25
CA ASN A 333 5.44 -6.35 27.84
C ASN A 333 6.32 -5.15 27.47
N MET A 334 7.08 -4.64 28.42
CA MET A 334 8.10 -3.62 28.24
C MET A 334 8.93 -3.77 26.95
N TYR A 335 9.16 -5.00 26.49
CA TYR A 335 9.77 -5.34 25.20
C TYR A 335 9.05 -4.73 23.99
N ASN A 336 7.71 -4.69 23.98
CA ASN A 336 6.91 -4.08 22.92
C ASN A 336 7.14 -2.57 22.88
N TYR A 337 7.14 -1.89 24.04
CA TYR A 337 7.46 -0.46 24.13
C TYR A 337 8.91 -0.18 23.75
N ARG A 338 9.85 -0.98 24.29
CA ARG A 338 11.29 -0.87 24.00
C ARG A 338 11.57 -1.02 22.51
N THR A 339 10.90 -1.96 21.85
CA THR A 339 11.06 -2.18 20.41
C THR A 339 10.55 -0.98 19.61
N VAL A 340 9.35 -0.48 19.92
CA VAL A 340 8.76 0.68 19.22
C VAL A 340 9.61 1.94 19.41
N ILE A 341 10.02 2.22 20.65
CA ILE A 341 10.84 3.40 20.96
C ILE A 341 12.24 3.27 20.36
N ASN A 342 12.90 2.10 20.42
CA ASN A 342 14.18 1.87 19.74
C ASN A 342 14.09 2.05 18.22
N CYS A 343 12.97 1.67 17.61
CA CYS A 343 12.75 1.90 16.18
C CYS A 343 12.55 3.39 15.88
N TRP A 344 11.79 4.10 16.71
CA TRP A 344 11.57 5.55 16.58
C TRP A 344 12.88 6.35 16.70
N ILE A 345 13.67 6.04 17.73
CA ILE A 345 15.04 6.50 17.98
C ILE A 345 15.93 6.37 16.74
N LYS A 346 15.96 5.17 16.13
CA LYS A 346 16.79 4.90 14.95
C LYS A 346 16.29 5.66 13.72
N ALA A 347 14.97 5.83 13.59
CA ALA A 347 14.35 6.53 12.48
C ALA A 347 14.59 8.05 12.54
N SER A 348 14.48 8.67 13.72
CA SER A 348 14.69 10.11 13.91
C SER A 348 16.16 10.51 13.70
N SER A 349 17.09 9.69 14.17
CA SER A 349 18.54 9.94 14.05
C SER A 349 19.03 10.01 12.62
N LYS A 350 18.57 9.10 11.75
CA LYS A 350 18.93 9.13 10.32
C LYS A 350 18.44 10.38 9.60
N ARG A 351 17.37 11.04 10.09
CA ARG A 351 16.86 12.29 9.52
C ARG A 351 17.71 13.50 9.94
N ARG A 352 18.20 13.51 11.18
CA ARG A 352 19.11 14.54 11.71
C ARG A 352 20.51 14.42 11.11
N GLU A 353 21.03 13.20 10.97
CA GLU A 353 22.31 12.91 10.29
C GLU A 353 22.34 13.45 8.85
N ARG A 354 21.25 13.27 8.09
CA ARG A 354 21.12 13.84 6.74
C ARG A 354 21.07 15.38 6.72
N ARG A 355 20.70 16.02 7.82
CA ARG A 355 20.74 17.49 7.97
C ARG A 355 22.14 17.95 8.38
N ARG A 356 22.82 17.25 9.31
CA ARG A 356 24.20 17.54 9.73
C ARG A 356 25.22 17.42 8.60
N ARG A 357 25.08 16.40 7.74
CA ARG A 357 25.95 16.24 6.56
C ARG A 357 25.90 17.38 5.53
N LYS A 358 25.00 18.36 5.68
CA LYS A 358 24.97 19.53 4.79
C LYS A 358 25.78 20.71 5.31
N ASP A 359 25.97 20.86 6.62
CA ASP A 359 26.67 22.00 7.18
C ASP A 359 27.36 21.56 8.50
N ILE A 360 28.70 21.64 8.49
CA ILE A 360 29.57 21.94 9.65
C ILE A 360 30.03 20.78 10.54
N ASP A 361 31.37 20.72 10.64
CA ASP A 361 32.17 20.12 11.70
C ASP A 361 31.92 20.90 13.00
N ASP A 362 31.29 20.27 14.00
CA ASP A 362 31.43 20.70 15.39
C ASP A 362 31.11 19.53 16.32
N ASP A 363 31.99 19.41 17.30
CA ASP A 363 32.19 18.30 18.24
C ASP A 363 31.13 18.21 19.35
N ASP A 364 31.09 17.00 19.91
CA ASP A 364 30.60 16.62 21.24
C ASP A 364 29.11 16.79 21.54
N ASP A 365 28.32 15.81 21.10
CA ASP A 365 26.89 15.73 21.37
C ASP A 365 26.58 14.35 22.01
N ASN A 366 27.02 14.21 23.25
CA ASN A 366 26.91 12.99 24.06
C ASN A 366 25.46 12.67 24.51
N ASP A 367 24.49 13.52 24.16
CA ASP A 367 23.07 13.34 24.43
C ASP A 367 22.27 13.14 23.14
N SER A 368 22.68 12.15 22.34
CA SER A 368 21.95 11.83 21.12
C SER A 368 20.48 11.47 21.48
N PRO A 369 19.47 11.98 20.75
CA PRO A 369 18.06 11.66 20.98
C PRO A 369 17.73 10.15 21.10
N PRO A 370 18.48 9.24 20.43
CA PRO A 370 18.51 7.82 20.75
C PRO A 370 18.74 7.43 22.20
N GLN A 371 19.82 7.94 22.77
CA GLN A 371 20.25 7.62 24.12
C GLN A 371 19.23 8.16 25.12
N ARG A 372 18.69 9.35 24.84
CA ARG A 372 17.67 9.99 25.68
C ARG A 372 16.37 9.19 25.76
N ALA A 373 15.82 8.74 24.62
CA ALA A 373 14.60 7.92 24.65
C ALA A 373 14.85 6.47 25.15
N PHE A 374 16.07 5.95 25.03
CA PHE A 374 16.48 4.71 25.71
C PHE A 374 16.54 4.87 27.24
N ASN A 375 17.05 6.00 27.73
CA ASN A 375 17.09 6.32 29.15
C ASN A 375 15.67 6.50 29.74
N ILE A 376 14.76 7.10 28.97
CA ILE A 376 13.34 7.24 29.36
C ILE A 376 12.68 5.85 29.50
N LEU A 377 12.92 4.95 28.56
CA LEU A 377 12.46 3.56 28.64
C LEU A 377 13.00 2.83 29.87
N GLN A 378 14.31 2.94 30.13
CA GLN A 378 14.92 2.32 31.30
C GLN A 378 14.31 2.88 32.59
N THR A 379 14.06 4.19 32.65
CA THR A 379 13.44 4.82 33.81
C THR A 379 12.00 4.33 34.03
N MET A 380 11.23 4.18 32.95
CA MET A 380 9.87 3.61 33.01
C MET A 380 9.87 2.13 33.44
N GLN A 381 10.84 1.35 32.95
CA GLN A 381 11.06 -0.04 33.36
C GLN A 381 11.37 -0.15 34.86
N ILE A 382 12.32 0.65 35.35
CA ILE A 382 12.74 0.64 36.76
C ILE A 382 11.57 1.00 37.67
N LYS A 383 10.77 2.02 37.32
CA LYS A 383 9.60 2.42 38.12
C LYS A 383 8.54 1.32 38.16
N TYR A 384 8.28 0.65 37.04
CA TYR A 384 7.34 -0.46 36.99
C TYR A 384 7.77 -1.63 37.88
N GLU A 385 9.05 -2.02 37.81
CA GLU A 385 9.62 -3.10 38.63
C GLU A 385 9.59 -2.76 40.14
N GLN A 386 9.85 -1.49 40.49
CA GLN A 386 9.75 -1.01 41.88
C GLN A 386 8.32 -1.06 42.42
N ASP A 387 7.33 -0.69 41.60
CA ASP A 387 5.93 -0.75 42.00
C ASP A 387 5.44 -2.20 42.16
N GLU A 388 5.86 -3.11 41.29
CA GLU A 388 5.56 -4.55 41.41
C GLU A 388 6.17 -5.16 42.70
N GLN A 389 7.41 -4.78 43.04
CA GLN A 389 8.06 -5.22 44.28
C GLN A 389 7.40 -4.66 45.55
N LYS A 390 6.95 -3.40 45.53
CA LYS A 390 6.20 -2.80 46.65
C LYS A 390 4.86 -3.50 46.88
N ASN A 391 4.15 -3.85 45.81
CA ASN A 391 2.88 -4.56 45.91
C ASN A 391 3.05 -5.99 46.43
N ASN A 392 4.09 -6.69 45.98
CA ASN A 392 4.41 -8.01 46.52
C ASN A 392 4.88 -7.97 47.98
N SER A 393 5.56 -6.89 48.40
CA SER A 393 5.99 -6.71 49.80
C SER A 393 4.82 -6.40 50.74
N ASN A 394 3.81 -5.66 50.27
CA ASN A 394 2.63 -5.34 51.07
C ASN A 394 1.66 -6.53 51.23
N ASN A 395 1.67 -7.50 50.31
CA ASN A 395 0.80 -8.68 50.38
C ASN A 395 1.27 -9.74 51.40
N ASN A 396 2.53 -9.69 51.84
CA ASN A 396 3.06 -10.67 52.80
C ASN A 396 2.90 -10.27 54.27
N ASN A 397 2.31 -9.10 54.56
CA ASN A 397 2.16 -8.61 55.94
C ASN A 397 0.71 -8.37 56.37
N SER A 398 -0.27 -8.73 55.54
CA SER A 398 -1.70 -8.54 55.80
C SER A 398 -2.37 -9.86 56.19
N ASN A 399 -1.92 -10.46 57.29
CA ASN A 399 -2.67 -11.49 58.00
C ASN A 399 -3.47 -10.80 59.12
N SER A 400 -4.51 -10.07 58.74
CA SER A 400 -5.37 -9.34 59.67
C SER A 400 -6.80 -9.37 59.16
N ASN A 401 -7.58 -10.29 59.75
CA ASN A 401 -9.03 -10.37 59.71
C ASN A 401 -9.69 -8.98 59.72
N ARG A 402 -10.22 -8.52 58.58
CA ARG A 402 -11.33 -7.58 58.52
C ARG A 402 -12.15 -7.86 57.27
N ASP A 403 -13.29 -8.51 57.51
CA ASP A 403 -14.51 -8.24 56.78
C ASP A 403 -14.75 -6.72 56.89
N ASP A 404 -14.79 -6.02 55.77
CA ASP A 404 -15.69 -4.90 55.54
C ASP A 404 -15.45 -4.36 54.12
N ASP A 405 -16.58 -4.22 53.43
CA ASP A 405 -16.77 -3.80 52.06
C ASP A 405 -16.15 -2.41 51.81
N ASP A 406 -15.08 -2.30 51.02
CA ASP A 406 -14.66 -1.00 50.49
C ASP A 406 -13.86 -1.14 49.18
N ASP A 407 -14.51 -0.69 48.11
CA ASP A 407 -14.02 -0.18 46.83
C ASP A 407 -12.58 -0.54 46.41
N ASP A 408 -12.51 -1.45 45.44
CA ASP A 408 -11.40 -1.72 44.51
C ASP A 408 -10.80 -0.42 43.93
N ASP A 409 -9.90 0.23 44.67
CA ASP A 409 -9.10 1.37 44.21
C ASP A 409 -8.04 0.86 43.23
N ALA A 410 -8.50 0.74 41.98
CA ALA A 410 -7.71 0.41 40.81
C ALA A 410 -6.46 1.29 40.74
N MET A 411 -5.29 0.70 41.04
CA MET A 411 -3.95 1.27 40.84
C MET A 411 -3.90 2.30 39.72
N ARG A 412 -3.70 3.56 40.11
CA ARG A 412 -3.63 4.69 39.19
C ARG A 412 -2.41 4.57 38.27
N ARG A 413 -2.71 4.10 37.05
CA ARG A 413 -1.85 4.13 35.86
C ARG A 413 -1.28 5.54 35.63
N PRO A 414 -0.07 5.69 35.06
CA PRO A 414 0.28 6.91 34.33
C PRO A 414 -0.77 7.09 33.23
N ASN A 415 -1.62 8.11 33.35
CA ASN A 415 -2.65 8.34 32.35
C ASN A 415 -2.01 8.78 31.02
N THR A 416 -2.77 8.66 29.94
CA THR A 416 -2.36 9.11 28.60
C THR A 416 -1.91 10.58 28.60
N ASP A 417 -2.40 11.39 29.56
CA ASP A 417 -2.02 12.78 29.76
C ASP A 417 -0.57 12.93 30.24
N MET A 418 -0.08 12.06 31.10
CA MET A 418 1.32 12.00 31.55
C MET A 418 2.26 11.66 30.38
N TYR A 419 1.87 10.68 29.57
CA TYR A 419 2.64 10.27 28.38
C TYR A 419 2.65 11.36 27.31
N ASN A 420 1.49 11.99 27.06
CA ASN A 420 1.37 13.10 26.12
C ASN A 420 2.06 14.37 26.63
N LYS A 421 2.06 14.66 27.94
CA LYS A 421 2.83 15.77 28.52
C LYS A 421 4.32 15.58 28.37
N VAL A 422 4.83 14.37 28.62
CA VAL A 422 6.24 14.06 28.36
C VAL A 422 6.54 14.18 26.87
N MET A 423 5.72 13.63 25.99
CA MET A 423 5.99 13.71 24.55
C MET A 423 5.80 15.13 23.97
N ASN A 424 4.85 15.93 24.48
CA ASN A 424 4.59 17.31 24.04
C ASN A 424 5.64 18.28 24.58
N ALA A 425 6.00 18.20 25.87
CA ALA A 425 7.06 19.02 26.46
C ALA A 425 8.39 18.83 25.71
N TYR A 426 8.67 17.61 25.25
CA TYR A 426 9.84 17.32 24.43
C TYR A 426 9.71 17.68 22.95
N SER A 427 8.50 17.89 22.44
CA SER A 427 8.28 18.39 21.08
C SER A 427 8.32 19.92 21.00
N GLU A 428 7.98 20.61 22.10
CA GLU A 428 8.00 22.07 22.24
C GLU A 428 9.38 22.59 22.65
N ASN A 429 10.09 21.87 23.52
CA ASN A 429 11.47 22.17 23.87
C ASN A 429 12.43 21.49 22.88
N GLY A 430 12.60 22.13 21.72
CA GLY A 430 13.70 21.83 20.80
C GLY A 430 15.08 22.16 21.37
N ASP A 431 15.15 22.62 22.61
CA ASP A 431 16.34 23.00 23.33
C ASP A 431 16.08 22.97 24.85
N VAL A 432 17.14 23.15 25.64
CA VAL A 432 17.22 23.39 27.08
C VAL A 432 17.49 22.17 27.97
N ASP A 433 18.71 22.16 28.49
CA ASP A 433 19.16 21.50 29.71
C ASP A 433 18.28 21.87 30.92
N ALA A 434 17.68 20.86 31.56
CA ALA A 434 17.15 20.93 32.92
C ALA A 434 17.10 19.52 33.54
#